data_AF-A0A9P6LYK2-F1
#
_entry.id   AF-A0A9P6LYK2-F1
#
_cell.length_a   1.000
_cell.length_b   1.000
_cell.length_c   1.000
_cell.angle_alpha   90.00
_cell.angle_beta   90.00
_cell.angle_gamma   90.00
#
_symmetry.space_group_name_H-M   'P 1'
#
loop_
_entity.id
_entity.type
_entity.pdbx_description
1 polymer ?
#
loop_
_entity_poly.entity_id
_entity_poly.type
_entity_poly.pdbx_seq_one_letter_code
_entity_poly.pdbx_strand_id
1 'polypeptide(L)'
;MASTRAILENVFGMLGIVFWSFQLLPQVIDNYKAKSTEGLSYSMFFIWTLAALGFGSYSIVEDLSIPIIIQPQIFGALSALCYCQCLYYGMRWSLRRTVVASSVMFAAMAGIEVAAVYGTR
;
A
#
# COMPACT_ATOMS: atom_id res chain seq x y z
N MET A 1 0.13 8.50 -37.19
CA MET A 1 -0.07 7.14 -36.61
C MET A 1 0.85 6.86 -35.43
N ALA A 2 2.15 7.18 -35.48
CA ALA A 2 3.06 6.99 -34.33
C ALA A 2 2.64 7.78 -33.07
N SER A 3 2.16 9.03 -33.22
CA SER A 3 1.67 9.82 -32.07
C SER A 3 0.41 9.24 -31.42
N THR A 4 -0.52 8.69 -32.22
CA THR A 4 -1.75 8.08 -31.70
C THR A 4 -1.45 6.85 -30.84
N ARG A 5 -0.49 6.00 -31.25
CA ARG A 5 -0.07 4.83 -30.46
C ARG A 5 0.54 5.26 -29.12
N ALA A 6 1.46 6.23 -29.15
CA ALA A 6 2.08 6.77 -27.94
C ALA A 6 1.05 7.39 -26.98
N ILE A 7 0.03 8.09 -27.49
CA ILE A 7 -1.05 8.65 -26.66
C ILE A 7 -1.84 7.51 -26.00
N LEU A 8 -2.22 6.48 -26.75
CA LEU A 8 -2.96 5.34 -26.22
C LEU A 8 -2.16 4.59 -25.15
N GLU A 9 -0.87 4.33 -25.39
CA GLU A 9 0.04 3.68 -24.44
C GLU A 9 0.10 4.44 -23.11
N ASN A 10 0.24 5.77 -23.15
CA ASN A 10 0.25 6.60 -21.94
C ASN A 10 -1.09 6.57 -21.21
N VAL A 11 -2.21 6.68 -21.93
CA VAL A 11 -3.55 6.65 -21.31
C VAL A 11 -3.82 5.30 -20.65
N PHE A 12 -3.56 4.19 -21.34
CA PHE A 12 -3.76 2.86 -20.78
C PHE A 12 -2.79 2.58 -19.62
N GLY A 13 -1.55 3.05 -19.70
CA GLY A 13 -0.58 2.96 -18.61
C GLY A 13 -1.04 3.70 -17.35
N MET A 14 -1.51 4.93 -17.50
CA MET A 14 -2.04 5.72 -16.38
C MET A 14 -3.28 5.08 -15.75
N LEU A 15 -4.23 4.61 -16.57
CA LEU A 15 -5.42 3.90 -16.09
C LEU A 15 -5.05 2.63 -15.32
N GLY A 16 -4.08 1.85 -15.85
CA GLY A 16 -3.57 0.65 -15.19
C GLY A 16 -2.98 0.97 -13.82
N ILE A 17 -2.15 2.00 -13.71
CA ILE A 17 -1.55 2.42 -12.44
C ILE A 17 -2.62 2.84 -11.43
N VAL A 18 -3.64 3.59 -11.88
CA VAL A 18 -4.75 4.02 -11.02
C VAL A 18 -5.53 2.82 -10.50
N PHE A 19 -6.02 1.94 -11.37
CA PHE A 19 -6.80 0.76 -10.94
C PHE A 19 -5.98 -0.15 -10.02
N TRP A 20 -4.70 -0.35 -10.34
CA TRP A 20 -3.81 -1.16 -9.53
C TRP A 20 -3.58 -0.59 -8.12
N SER A 21 -3.54 0.75 -7.99
CA SER A 21 -3.37 1.42 -6.69
C SER A 21 -4.50 1.11 -5.72
N PHE A 22 -5.72 0.88 -6.22
CA PHE A 22 -6.92 0.63 -5.41
C PHE A 22 -7.34 -0.84 -5.34
N GLN A 23 -6.53 -1.78 -5.86
CA GLN A 23 -6.94 -3.19 -5.95
C GLN A 23 -7.34 -3.82 -4.60
N LEU A 24 -6.80 -3.31 -3.49
CA LEU A 24 -7.06 -3.81 -2.15
C LEU A 24 -8.28 -3.18 -1.49
N LEU A 25 -8.85 -2.12 -2.07
CA LEU A 25 -10.02 -1.45 -1.50
C LEU A 25 -11.23 -2.39 -1.35
N PRO A 26 -11.59 -3.24 -2.33
CA PRO A 26 -12.64 -4.25 -2.15
C PRO A 26 -12.33 -5.21 -1.00
N GLN A 27 -11.08 -5.66 -0.87
CA GLN A 27 -10.67 -6.56 0.21
C GLN A 27 -10.85 -5.93 1.59
N VAL A 28 -10.46 -4.66 1.76
CA VAL A 28 -10.66 -3.91 3.01
C VAL A 28 -12.15 -3.84 3.36
N ILE A 29 -12.99 -3.57 2.37
CA ILE A 29 -14.45 -3.48 2.54
C ILE A 29 -15.03 -4.84 2.92
N ASP A 30 -14.64 -5.90 2.24
CA ASP A 30 -15.18 -7.25 2.47
C ASP A 30 -14.75 -7.80 3.82
N ASN A 31 -13.49 -7.59 4.24
CA ASN A 31 -13.02 -7.90 5.58
C ASN A 31 -13.86 -7.17 6.65
N TYR A 32 -14.18 -5.89 6.41
CA TYR A 32 -15.01 -5.11 7.33
C TYR A 32 -16.47 -5.60 7.37
N LYS A 33 -17.04 -6.01 6.24
CA LYS A 33 -18.41 -6.54 6.16
C LYS A 33 -18.52 -7.92 6.78
N ALA A 34 -17.59 -8.81 6.46
CA ALA A 34 -17.56 -10.19 6.96
C ALA A 34 -17.16 -10.28 8.43
N LYS A 35 -16.47 -9.26 8.97
CA LYS A 35 -15.87 -9.28 10.32
C LYS A 35 -14.96 -10.49 10.55
N SER A 36 -14.42 -11.03 9.48
CA SER A 36 -13.56 -12.21 9.45
C SER A 36 -12.49 -11.99 8.38
N THR A 37 -11.31 -12.53 8.64
CA THR A 37 -10.19 -12.61 7.70
C THR A 37 -9.71 -14.05 7.56
N GLU A 38 -10.63 -15.01 7.74
CA GLU A 38 -10.32 -16.42 7.59
C GLU A 38 -9.87 -16.73 6.15
N GLY A 39 -8.78 -17.48 6.00
CA GLY A 39 -8.16 -17.76 4.70
C GLY A 39 -7.23 -16.66 4.18
N LEU A 40 -7.14 -15.50 4.83
CA LEU A 40 -6.19 -14.45 4.45
C LEU A 40 -4.82 -14.62 5.11
N SER A 41 -3.77 -14.40 4.33
CA SER A 41 -2.38 -14.43 4.82
C SER A 41 -1.98 -13.10 5.43
N TYR A 42 -1.84 -13.04 6.76
CA TYR A 42 -1.34 -11.85 7.45
C TYR A 42 0.10 -11.51 7.03
N SER A 43 0.95 -12.52 6.81
CA SER A 43 2.36 -12.33 6.41
C SER A 43 2.48 -11.67 5.04
N MET A 44 1.55 -11.96 4.13
CA MET A 44 1.52 -11.36 2.80
C MET A 44 1.28 -9.86 2.87
N PHE A 45 0.25 -9.42 3.60
CA PHE A 45 -0.03 -7.99 3.77
C PHE A 45 1.10 -7.27 4.52
N PHE A 46 1.77 -7.94 5.45
CA PHE A 46 2.95 -7.40 6.11
C PHE A 46 4.10 -7.17 5.13
N ILE A 47 4.47 -8.19 4.34
CA ILE A 47 5.54 -8.09 3.33
C ILE A 47 5.22 -7.04 2.28
N TRP A 48 3.97 -6.97 1.82
CA TRP A 48 3.52 -5.95 0.85
C TRP A 48 3.61 -4.54 1.40
N THR A 49 3.29 -4.36 2.67
CA THR A 49 3.46 -3.09 3.38
C THR A 49 4.93 -2.68 3.43
N LEU A 50 5.84 -3.62 3.73
CA LEU A 50 7.29 -3.37 3.71
C LEU A 50 7.82 -3.11 2.29
N ALA A 51 7.32 -3.82 1.28
CA ALA A 51 7.72 -3.61 -0.10
C ALA A 51 7.30 -2.22 -0.62
N ALA A 52 6.12 -1.75 -0.22
CA ALA A 52 5.65 -0.40 -0.54
C ALA A 52 6.58 0.69 -0.02
N LEU A 53 7.20 0.49 1.15
CA LEU A 53 8.18 1.40 1.73
C LEU A 53 9.42 1.57 0.83
N GLY A 54 9.98 0.46 0.37
CA GLY A 54 11.16 0.47 -0.51
C GLY A 54 10.83 1.06 -1.88
N PHE A 55 9.71 0.64 -2.47
CA PHE A 55 9.29 1.14 -3.78
C PHE A 55 8.86 2.61 -3.75
N GLY A 56 8.22 3.07 -2.67
CA GLY A 56 7.85 4.48 -2.44
C GLY A 56 9.06 5.39 -2.28
N SER A 57 10.04 4.98 -1.47
CA SER A 57 11.28 5.73 -1.31
C SER A 57 12.02 5.85 -2.64
N TYR A 58 12.16 4.75 -3.38
CA TYR A 58 12.80 4.73 -4.70
C TYR A 58 12.10 5.64 -5.71
N SER A 59 10.77 5.59 -5.79
CA SER A 59 10.02 6.38 -6.77
C SER A 59 10.10 7.89 -6.52
N ILE A 60 10.22 8.30 -5.25
CA ILE A 60 10.41 9.70 -4.84
C ILE A 60 11.83 10.21 -5.12
N VAL A 61 12.85 9.35 -4.92
CA VAL A 61 14.26 9.71 -5.11
C VAL A 61 14.60 9.84 -6.59
N GLU A 62 14.12 8.91 -7.42
CA GLU A 62 14.31 8.91 -8.87
C GLU A 62 13.39 9.88 -9.64
N ASP A 63 12.58 10.68 -8.92
CA ASP A 63 11.63 11.65 -9.49
C ASP A 63 10.75 11.04 -10.60
N LEU A 64 10.23 9.83 -10.35
CA LEU A 64 9.40 9.12 -11.31
C LEU A 64 8.06 9.83 -11.53
N SER A 65 7.32 9.39 -12.55
CA SER A 65 6.00 9.98 -12.83
C SER A 65 5.08 9.96 -11.59
N ILE A 66 4.33 11.04 -11.39
CA ILE A 66 3.42 11.24 -10.24
C ILE A 66 2.55 10.00 -9.93
N PRO A 67 1.96 9.30 -10.93
CA PRO A 67 1.19 8.09 -10.67
C PRO A 67 2.00 6.97 -10.00
N ILE A 68 3.27 6.78 -10.38
CA ILE A 68 4.17 5.76 -9.80
C ILE A 68 4.62 6.15 -8.40
N ILE A 69 4.74 7.45 -8.10
CA ILE A 69 5.02 7.93 -6.74
C ILE A 69 3.83 7.67 -5.81
N ILE A 70 2.61 7.95 -6.28
CA ILE A 70 1.39 7.83 -5.47
C ILE A 70 0.97 6.36 -5.25
N GLN A 71 1.19 5.50 -6.24
CA GLN A 71 0.79 4.09 -6.20
C GLN A 71 1.25 3.32 -4.94
N PRO A 72 2.55 3.29 -4.57
CA PRO A 72 3.01 2.58 -3.37
C PRO A 72 2.41 3.14 -2.08
N GLN A 73 2.12 4.45 -2.03
CA GLN A 73 1.51 5.07 -0.86
C GLN A 73 0.10 4.55 -0.62
N ILE A 74 -0.72 4.52 -1.67
CA ILE A 74 -2.09 4.02 -1.59
C ILE A 74 -2.09 2.52 -1.33
N PHE A 75 -1.33 1.75 -2.12
CA PHE A 75 -1.27 0.30 -1.97
C PHE A 75 -0.72 -0.12 -0.61
N GLY A 76 0.37 0.51 -0.16
CA GLY A 76 0.98 0.28 1.15
C GLY A 76 0.02 0.57 2.30
N ALA A 77 -0.71 1.69 2.23
CA ALA A 77 -1.71 2.03 3.24
C ALA A 77 -2.86 1.02 3.27
N LEU A 78 -3.42 0.63 2.11
CA LEU A 78 -4.48 -0.37 2.04
C LEU A 78 -4.01 -1.76 2.51
N SER A 79 -2.77 -2.14 2.17
CA SER A 79 -2.15 -3.39 2.64
C SER A 79 -1.96 -3.39 4.15
N ALA A 80 -1.47 -2.27 4.71
CA ALA A 80 -1.36 -2.08 6.15
C ALA A 80 -2.73 -2.20 6.84
N LEU A 81 -3.79 -1.61 6.28
CA LEU A 81 -5.16 -1.75 6.79
C LEU A 81 -5.63 -3.21 6.77
N CYS A 82 -5.43 -3.94 5.66
CA CYS A 82 -5.73 -5.37 5.59
C CYS A 82 -4.94 -6.19 6.63
N TYR A 83 -3.66 -5.87 6.83
CA TYR A 83 -2.85 -6.50 7.88
C TYR A 83 -3.47 -6.26 9.27
N CYS A 84 -3.87 -5.02 9.57
CA CYS A 84 -4.52 -4.68 10.84
C CYS A 84 -5.86 -5.41 11.03
N GLN A 85 -6.64 -5.55 9.95
CA GLN A 85 -7.86 -6.36 9.96
C GLN A 85 -7.57 -7.84 10.24
N CYS A 86 -6.46 -8.39 9.73
CA CYS A 86 -6.03 -9.76 10.03
C CYS A 86 -5.62 -9.93 11.49
N LEU A 87 -4.95 -8.94 12.09
CA LEU A 87 -4.61 -8.95 13.53
C LEU A 87 -5.87 -8.93 14.40
N TYR A 88 -6.84 -8.08 14.05
CA TYR A 88 -8.05 -7.89 14.84
C TYR A 88 -9.08 -9.02 14.67
N TYR A 89 -9.48 -9.32 13.43
CA TYR A 89 -10.51 -10.32 13.15
C TYR A 89 -9.97 -11.75 13.15
N GLY A 90 -8.76 -11.98 12.63
CA GLY A 90 -8.14 -13.29 12.53
C GLY A 90 -7.49 -13.75 13.84
N MET A 91 -6.50 -12.99 14.34
CA MET A 91 -5.79 -13.34 15.58
C MET A 91 -6.53 -12.93 16.86
N ARG A 92 -7.73 -12.34 16.76
CA ARG A 92 -8.56 -11.90 17.88
C ARG A 92 -7.83 -10.98 18.86
N TRP A 93 -6.91 -10.15 18.37
CA TRP A 93 -6.25 -9.16 19.21
C TRP A 93 -7.26 -8.14 19.74
N SER A 94 -7.06 -7.67 20.98
CA SER A 94 -7.88 -6.58 21.51
C SER A 94 -7.69 -5.31 20.68
N LEU A 95 -8.76 -4.52 20.53
CA LEU A 95 -8.74 -3.29 19.73
C LEU A 95 -7.58 -2.35 20.12
N ARG A 96 -7.28 -2.24 21.42
CA ARG A 96 -6.15 -1.43 21.91
C ARG A 96 -4.81 -1.93 21.38
N ARG A 97 -4.57 -3.24 21.41
CA ARG A 97 -3.33 -3.84 20.89
C ARG A 97 -3.21 -3.64 19.38
N THR A 98 -4.30 -3.83 18.65
CA THR A 98 -4.32 -3.58 17.21
C THR A 98 -4.01 -2.13 16.90
N VAL A 99 -4.74 -1.17 17.50
CA VAL A 99 -4.53 0.27 17.26
C VAL A 99 -3.10 0.68 17.60
N VAL A 100 -2.55 0.25 18.73
CA VAL A 100 -1.16 0.58 19.11
C VAL A 100 -0.18 -0.03 18.10
N ALA A 101 -0.33 -1.30 17.72
CA ALA A 101 0.54 -1.93 16.74
C ALA A 101 0.46 -1.24 15.37
N SER A 102 -0.75 -0.90 14.90
CA SER A 102 -0.98 -0.16 13.66
C SER A 102 -0.30 1.21 13.70
N SER A 103 -0.51 1.99 14.77
CA SER A 103 0.07 3.32 14.93
C SER A 103 1.59 3.29 14.95
N VAL A 104 2.18 2.33 15.67
CA VAL A 104 3.64 2.13 15.69
C VAL A 104 4.16 1.76 14.30
N MET A 105 3.47 0.87 13.58
CA MET A 105 3.86 0.48 12.23
C MET A 105 3.81 1.66 11.26
N PHE A 106 2.71 2.42 11.23
CA PHE A 106 2.60 3.60 10.36
C PHE A 106 3.64 4.68 10.69
N ALA A 107 3.87 4.95 11.98
CA ALA A 107 4.88 5.92 12.40
C ALA A 107 6.30 5.47 12.01
N ALA A 108 6.62 4.18 12.19
CA ALA A 108 7.90 3.61 11.79
C ALA A 108 8.10 3.68 10.28
N MET A 109 7.08 3.31 9.49
CA MET A 109 7.14 3.40 8.03
C MET A 109 7.36 4.82 7.55
N ALA A 110 6.56 5.78 8.04
CA ALA A 110 6.72 7.19 7.67
C ALA A 110 8.12 7.71 8.05
N GLY A 111 8.61 7.36 9.24
CA GLY A 111 9.96 7.74 9.68
C GLY A 111 11.07 7.13 8.81
N ILE A 112 10.95 5.85 8.45
CA ILE A 112 11.94 5.17 7.60
C ILE A 112 11.91 5.73 6.19
N GLU A 113 10.73 5.97 5.61
CA GLU A 113 10.60 6.54 4.27
C GLU A 113 11.21 7.94 4.20
N VAL A 114 10.88 8.80 5.17
CA VAL A 114 11.47 10.13 5.30
C VAL A 114 12.99 10.01 5.42
N ALA A 115 13.49 9.17 6.32
CA ALA A 115 14.94 8.98 6.49
C ALA A 115 15.61 8.46 5.21
N ALA A 116 14.99 7.52 4.49
CA ALA A 116 15.50 6.98 3.24
C ALA A 116 15.55 8.06 2.15
N VAL A 117 14.47 8.83 1.97
CA VAL A 117 14.38 9.89 0.96
C VAL A 117 15.38 11.02 1.23
N TYR A 118 15.50 11.50 2.47
CA TYR A 118 16.46 12.55 2.81
C TYR A 118 17.91 12.06 2.88
N GLY A 119 18.12 10.78 3.19
CA GLY A 119 19.46 10.19 3.26
C GLY A 119 20.05 9.83 1.90
N THR A 120 19.23 9.73 0.85
CA THR A 120 19.65 9.33 -0.51
C THR A 120 19.57 10.45 -1.54
N ARG A 121 18.96 11.59 -1.20
CA ARG A 121 19.00 12.84 -1.97
C ARG A 121 20.27 13.64 -1.68
#